data_AF-A0A538BQB8-F1
#
_entry.id   AF-A0A538BQB8-F1
#
_cell.length_a   1.000
_cell.length_b   1.000
_cell.length_c   1.000
_cell.angle_alpha   90.00
_cell.angle_beta   90.00
_cell.angle_gamma   90.00
#
_symmetry.space_group_name_H-M   'P 1'
#
loop_
_entity.id
_entity.type
_entity.pdbx_description
1 polymer ?
#
loop_
_entity_poly.entity_id
_entity_poly.type
_entity_poly.pdbx_seq_one_letter_code
_entity_poly.pdbx_strand_id
1 'polypeptide(L)' 'MRSRERCLRCGGPVADGVAICHRCNPASLPSPSRTQYHATVFLVVLLTLVLAAGVLIARG' A
#
# COMPACT_ATOMS: atom_id res chain seq x y z
N MET A 1 -24.28 2.31 -8.53
CA MET A 1 -23.51 3.56 -8.34
C MET A 1 -22.07 3.28 -8.77
N ARG A 2 -21.55 3.94 -9.82
CA ARG A 2 -20.11 3.91 -10.11
C ARG A 2 -19.43 4.88 -9.14
N SER A 3 -18.82 4.35 -8.09
CA SER A 3 -18.04 5.12 -7.13
C SER A 3 -16.75 5.58 -7.79
N ARG A 4 -16.83 6.70 -8.53
CA ARG A 4 -15.70 7.33 -9.22
C ARG A 4 -14.58 7.55 -8.20
N GLU A 5 -13.48 6.83 -8.38
CA GLU A 5 -12.35 6.91 -7.46
C GLU A 5 -11.64 8.28 -7.59
N ARG A 6 -10.80 8.63 -6.61
CA ARG A 6 -10.01 9.87 -6.64
C ARG A 6 -8.53 9.55 -6.81
N CYS A 7 -7.84 10.37 -7.60
CA CYS A 7 -6.39 10.30 -7.78
C CYS A 7 -5.69 10.50 -6.42
N LEU A 8 -4.78 9.59 -6.06
CA LEU A 8 -4.03 9.65 -4.80
C LEU A 8 -3.10 10.87 -4.70
N ARG A 9 -2.71 11.48 -5.82
CA ARG A 9 -1.79 12.62 -5.86
C ARG A 9 -2.49 13.98 -5.83
N CYS A 10 -3.53 14.15 -6.64
CA CYS A 10 -4.18 15.45 -6.85
C CYS A 10 -5.67 15.49 -6.50
N GLY A 11 -6.25 14.37 -6.06
CA GLY A 11 -7.68 14.29 -5.67
C GLY A 11 -8.69 14.35 -6.83
N GLY A 12 -8.24 14.55 -8.06
CA GLY A 12 -9.09 14.59 -9.25
C GLY A 12 -9.82 13.26 -9.53
N PRO A 13 -10.95 13.28 -10.27
CA PRO A 13 -11.70 12.07 -10.57
C PRO A 13 -10.90 11.13 -11.47
N VAL A 14 -10.97 9.83 -11.18
CA VAL A 14 -10.33 8.76 -11.96
C VAL A 14 -11.33 7.61 -12.20
N ALA A 15 -11.07 6.80 -13.22
CA ALA A 15 -11.88 5.63 -13.52
C ALA A 15 -11.73 4.56 -12.42
N ASP A 16 -12.70 3.66 -12.31
CA ASP A 16 -12.66 2.58 -11.32
C ASP A 16 -11.41 1.71 -11.52
N GLY A 17 -10.65 1.45 -10.45
CA GLY A 17 -9.42 0.68 -10.50
C GLY A 17 -8.17 1.49 -10.89
N VAL A 18 -8.30 2.77 -11.20
CA VAL A 18 -7.19 3.67 -11.50
C VAL A 18 -6.79 4.45 -10.25
N ALA A 19 -5.56 4.27 -9.78
CA ALA A 19 -5.07 4.96 -8.57
C ALA A 19 -4.53 6.37 -8.85
N ILE A 20 -3.99 6.61 -10.05
CA ILE A 20 -3.33 7.87 -10.42
C ILE A 20 -3.81 8.31 -11.81
N CYS A 21 -4.23 9.58 -11.95
CA CYS A 21 -4.69 10.13 -13.22
C CYS A 21 -3.56 10.31 -14.24
N HIS A 22 -3.88 10.32 -15.54
CA HIS A 22 -2.91 10.52 -16.62
C HIS A 22 -2.10 11.81 -16.47
N ARG A 23 -2.69 12.89 -15.91
CA ARG A 23 -1.95 14.13 -15.64
C ARG A 23 -0.79 13.91 -14.66
N CYS A 24 -1.00 13.07 -13.64
CA CYS A 24 -0.01 12.81 -12.60
C CYS A 24 0.87 11.57 -12.89
N ASN A 25 0.48 10.73 -13.84
CA ASN A 25 1.23 9.57 -14.34
C ASN A 25 1.12 9.48 -15.88
N PRO A 26 1.76 10.41 -16.62
CA PRO A 26 1.66 10.46 -18.08
C PRO A 26 2.33 9.26 -18.75
N ALA A 27 3.33 8.66 -18.12
CA ALA A 27 3.98 7.46 -18.61
C ALA A 27 3.17 6.18 -18.37
N SER A 28 1.98 6.29 -17.75
CA SER A 28 1.11 5.15 -17.40
C SER A 28 1.87 4.02 -16.70
N LEU A 29 2.82 4.38 -15.84
CA LEU A 29 3.58 3.43 -15.05
C LEU A 29 2.60 2.56 -14.23
N PRO A 30 2.83 1.24 -14.12
CA PRO A 30 1.95 0.38 -13.36
C PRO A 30 1.87 0.85 -11.90
N SER A 31 0.66 1.20 -11.46
CA SER A 31 0.41 1.48 -10.05
C SER A 31 0.37 0.16 -9.28
N PRO A 32 0.94 0.09 -8.06
CA PRO A 32 0.78 -1.09 -7.22
C PRO A 32 -0.72 -1.36 -7.02
N SER A 33 -1.12 -2.64 -7.08
CA SER A 33 -2.54 -2.99 -6.94
C SER A 33 -3.05 -2.54 -5.57
N ARG A 34 -4.27 -1.98 -5.50
CA ARG A 34 -4.89 -1.62 -4.21
C ARG A 34 -5.03 -2.79 -3.25
N THR A 35 -5.08 -4.01 -3.80
CA THR A 35 -5.14 -5.27 -3.06
C THR A 35 -3.77 -5.82 -2.71
N GLN A 36 -2.66 -5.20 -3.12
CA GLN A 36 -1.35 -5.54 -2.59
C GLN A 36 -1.28 -5.02 -1.16
N TYR A 37 -1.65 -5.89 -0.23
CA TYR A 37 -1.57 -5.65 1.19
C TYR A 37 -0.12 -5.37 1.60
N HIS A 38 0.28 -4.09 1.56
CA HIS A 38 1.40 -3.60 2.37
C HIS A 38 1.21 -4.03 3.84
N ALA A 39 -0.05 -4.11 4.31
CA ALA A 39 -0.39 -4.54 5.67
C ALA A 39 0.13 -5.94 6.03
N THR A 40 0.12 -6.91 5.11
CA THR A 40 0.59 -8.28 5.41
C THR A 40 2.10 -8.29 5.61
N VAL A 41 2.84 -7.58 4.77
CA VAL A 41 4.30 -7.44 4.92
C VAL A 41 4.63 -6.74 6.24
N PHE A 42 3.92 -5.65 6.56
CA PHE A 42 4.09 -4.95 7.85
C PHE A 42 3.82 -5.87 9.05
N LEU A 43 2.76 -6.68 9.00
CA LEU A 43 2.42 -7.63 10.06
C LEU A 43 3.54 -8.65 10.27
N VAL A 44 4.02 -9.28 9.19
CA VAL A 44 5.09 -10.28 9.26
C VAL A 44 6.35 -9.67 9.85
N VAL A 45 6.78 -8.50 9.35
CA VAL A 45 7.97 -7.80 9.87
C VAL A 45 7.81 -7.49 11.36
N LEU A 46 6.67 -6.93 11.78
CA LEU A 46 6.40 -6.60 13.17
C LEU A 46 6.45 -7.84 14.07
N LEU A 47 5.82 -8.94 13.65
CA LEU A 47 5.83 -10.21 14.36
C LEU A 47 7.26 -10.74 14.54
N THR A 48 8.06 -10.73 13.47
CA THR A 48 9.45 -11.19 13.50
C THR A 48 10.29 -10.36 14.48
N LEU A 49 10.14 -9.04 14.48
CA LEU A 49 10.86 -8.15 15.39
C LEU A 49 10.49 -8.41 16.86
N VAL A 50 9.20 -8.58 17.15
CA VAL A 50 8.71 -8.88 18.51
C VAL A 50 9.25 -10.22 19.01
N LEU A 51 9.22 -11.25 18.17
CA LEU A 51 9.75 -12.57 18.52
C LEU A 51 11.26 -12.54 18.74
N ALA A 52 12.00 -11.89 17.85
CA ALA A 52 13.45 -11.75 17.99
C ALA A 52 13.83 -11.00 19.28
N ALA A 53 13.15 -9.88 19.56
CA ALA A 53 13.35 -9.12 20.79
C ALA A 53 13.04 -9.97 22.03
N GLY A 54 11.91 -10.67 22.04
CA GLY A 54 11.53 -11.55 23.16
C GLY A 54 12.55 -12.66 23.40
N VAL A 55 13.07 -13.28 22.34
CA VAL A 55 14.12 -14.31 22.45
C VAL A 55 15.42 -13.73 23.02
N LEU A 56 15.84 -12.55 22.56
CA LEU A 56 17.06 -11.90 23.07
C LEU A 56 16.91 -11.53 24.55
N ILE A 57 15.77 -10.98 24.95
CA ILE A 57 15.48 -10.63 26.35
C ILE A 57 15.42 -11.88 27.23
N ALA A 58 14.84 -12.98 26.76
CA ALA A 58 14.74 -14.21 27.52
C ALA A 58 16.07 -14.97 27.65
N ARG A 59 17.08 -14.64 26.82
CA ARG A 59 18.39 -15.29 26.79
C ARG A 59 19.53 -14.44 27.38
N GLY A 60 19.30 -13.16 27.61
CA GLY A 60 20.24 -12.25 28.29
C GLY A 60 19.98 -12.24 29.79
#